data_AF-A0ABD4SWU4-F1
#
_entry.id   AF-A0ABD4SWU4-F1
#
_cell.length_a   1.000
_cell.length_b   1.000
_cell.length_c   1.000
_cell.angle_alpha   90.00
_cell.angle_beta   90.00
_cell.angle_gamma   90.00
#
_symmetry.space_group_name_H-M   'P 1'
#
loop_
_entity.id
_entity.type
_entity.pdbx_description
1 polymer ?
#
loop_
_entity_poly.entity_id
_entity_poly.type
_entity_poly.pdbx_seq_one_letter_code
_entity_poly.pdbx_strand_id
1 'polypeptide(L)'
;MNARLEWAGLQIIIAAAVGTGLYLAGYHHARTTGEAELAAYRLEVNEAGRKAAAASLDTERRLSRRAEELGYRLLQEQADHRQTAARLTGEINRVTTQYRPSLAVPLESMPRCVFSTGFVRVWNESAGPAGQPVPAAGDPGAAAGTAGADDALDSGVSQADVLAHRIDSAARCRDIESRLNTLIGFEEARHD
;
A
#
# COMPACT_ATOMS: atom_id res chain seq x y z
N MET A 1 81.22 -61.18 2.91
CA MET A 1 80.10 -60.79 3.79
C MET A 1 79.27 -59.67 3.12
N ASN A 2 79.00 -59.78 1.80
CA ASN A 2 78.51 -58.65 0.99
C ASN A 2 77.14 -58.90 0.34
N ALA A 3 76.74 -60.17 0.12
CA ALA A 3 75.48 -60.50 -0.55
C ALA A 3 74.21 -60.17 0.26
N ARG A 4 74.29 -60.15 1.60
CA ARG A 4 73.15 -59.80 2.47
C ARG A 4 72.86 -58.29 2.50
N LEU A 5 73.87 -57.45 2.26
CA LEU A 5 73.72 -55.99 2.25
C LEU A 5 73.08 -55.51 0.94
N GLU A 6 73.43 -56.14 -0.19
CA GLU A 6 72.84 -55.82 -1.51
C GLU A 6 71.36 -56.21 -1.61
N TRP A 7 70.97 -57.36 -1.04
CA TRP A 7 69.57 -57.78 -0.98
C TRP A 7 68.69 -56.88 -0.09
N ALA A 8 69.25 -56.37 1.01
CA ALA A 8 68.55 -55.41 1.87
C ALA A 8 68.33 -54.06 1.17
N GLY A 9 69.31 -53.58 0.39
CA GLY A 9 69.17 -52.36 -0.40
C GLY A 9 68.08 -52.46 -1.48
N LEU A 10 68.02 -53.59 -2.20
CA LEU A 10 66.99 -53.84 -3.22
C LEU A 10 65.57 -53.86 -2.64
N GLN A 11 65.40 -54.47 -1.45
CA GLN A 11 64.10 -54.52 -0.74
C GLN A 11 63.61 -53.13 -0.34
N ILE A 12 64.51 -52.24 0.11
CA ILE A 12 64.16 -50.86 0.47
C ILE A 12 63.72 -50.06 -0.77
N ILE A 13 64.40 -50.23 -1.90
CA ILE A 13 64.04 -49.54 -3.15
C ILE A 13 62.67 -50.01 -3.65
N ILE A 14 62.38 -51.31 -3.58
CA ILE A 14 61.07 -51.87 -3.95
C ILE A 14 59.98 -51.33 -3.01
N ALA A 15 60.21 -51.33 -1.69
CA ALA A 15 59.26 -50.81 -0.73
C ALA A 15 58.98 -49.31 -0.94
N ALA A 16 60.02 -48.52 -1.22
CA ALA A 16 59.88 -47.11 -1.55
C ALA A 16 59.10 -46.89 -2.85
N ALA A 17 59.43 -47.64 -3.92
CA ALA A 17 58.74 -47.55 -5.20
C ALA A 17 57.26 -47.95 -5.10
N VAL A 18 56.94 -49.01 -4.36
CA VAL A 18 55.56 -49.45 -4.08
C VAL A 18 54.82 -48.40 -3.26
N GLY A 19 55.46 -47.84 -2.22
CA GLY A 19 54.88 -46.77 -1.40
C GLY A 19 54.57 -45.51 -2.20
N THR A 20 55.49 -45.07 -3.06
CA THR A 20 55.29 -43.91 -3.95
C THR A 20 54.19 -44.17 -4.98
N GLY A 21 54.15 -45.36 -5.58
CA GLY A 21 53.11 -45.75 -6.53
C GLY A 21 51.70 -45.76 -5.90
N LEU A 22 51.57 -46.33 -4.70
CA LEU A 22 50.31 -46.33 -3.94
C LEU A 22 49.89 -44.91 -3.53
N TYR A 23 50.84 -44.07 -3.10
CA TYR A 23 50.56 -42.68 -2.73
C TYR A 23 50.07 -41.86 -3.94
N LEU A 24 50.75 -41.95 -5.09
CA LEU A 24 50.35 -41.24 -6.31
C LEU A 24 48.99 -41.73 -6.82
N ALA A 25 48.76 -43.04 -6.83
CA ALA A 25 47.47 -43.60 -7.24
C ALA A 25 46.33 -43.14 -6.32
N GLY A 26 46.55 -43.16 -5.00
CA GLY A 26 45.59 -42.66 -4.03
C GLY A 26 45.35 -41.15 -4.13
N TYR A 27 46.40 -40.36 -4.33
CA TYR A 27 46.31 -38.91 -4.52
C TYR A 27 45.53 -38.55 -5.79
N HIS A 28 45.82 -39.20 -6.92
CA HIS A 28 45.08 -38.99 -8.16
C HIS A 28 43.62 -39.41 -8.02
N HIS A 29 43.34 -40.57 -7.40
CA HIS A 29 41.98 -41.02 -7.17
C HIS A 29 41.19 -40.01 -6.30
N ALA A 30 41.73 -39.65 -5.14
CA ALA A 30 41.11 -38.69 -4.22
C ALA A 30 40.91 -37.30 -4.85
N ARG A 31 41.85 -36.87 -5.70
CA ARG A 31 41.74 -35.61 -6.43
C ARG A 31 40.62 -35.66 -7.46
N THR A 32 40.51 -36.73 -8.25
CA THR A 32 39.45 -36.87 -9.25
C THR A 32 38.07 -36.98 -8.63
N THR A 33 37.92 -37.72 -7.53
CA THR A 33 36.64 -37.83 -6.81
C THR A 33 36.26 -36.51 -6.16
N GLY A 34 37.22 -35.80 -5.55
CA GLY A 34 36.98 -34.49 -4.95
C GLY A 34 36.62 -33.41 -5.97
N GLU A 35 37.27 -33.40 -7.14
CA GLU A 35 36.90 -32.50 -8.25
C GLU A 35 35.50 -32.80 -8.80
N ALA A 36 35.12 -34.09 -8.90
CA ALA A 36 33.78 -34.50 -9.32
C ALA A 36 32.69 -34.11 -8.30
N GLU A 37 32.92 -34.36 -7.01
CA GLU A 37 32.00 -33.96 -5.93
C GLU A 37 31.85 -32.44 -5.84
N LEU A 38 32.96 -31.69 -5.96
CA LEU A 38 32.93 -30.23 -5.97
C LEU A 38 32.16 -29.69 -7.19
N ALA A 39 32.32 -30.30 -8.36
CA ALA A 39 31.58 -29.93 -9.55
C ALA A 39 30.07 -30.20 -9.39
N ALA A 40 29.70 -31.34 -8.83
CA ALA A 40 28.31 -31.69 -8.52
C ALA A 40 27.69 -30.71 -7.51
N TYR A 41 28.40 -30.42 -6.42
CA TYR A 41 27.96 -29.45 -5.42
C TYR A 41 27.78 -28.04 -6.01
N ARG A 42 28.73 -27.58 -6.83
CA ARG A 42 28.60 -26.28 -7.52
C ARG A 42 27.40 -26.24 -8.45
N LEU A 43 27.10 -27.32 -9.16
CA LEU A 43 25.91 -27.40 -9.99
C LEU A 43 24.64 -27.27 -9.15
N GLU A 44 24.55 -28.05 -8.06
CA GLU A 44 23.40 -28.01 -7.14
C GLU A 44 23.19 -26.62 -6.54
N VAL A 45 24.26 -25.97 -6.05
CA VAL A 45 24.20 -24.60 -5.52
C VAL A 45 23.78 -23.59 -6.59
N ASN A 46 24.30 -23.71 -7.81
CA ASN A 46 23.91 -22.83 -8.91
C ASN A 46 22.45 -23.04 -9.31
N GLU A 47 21.96 -24.28 -9.36
CA GLU A 47 20.57 -24.59 -9.63
C GLU A 47 19.65 -24.08 -8.52
N ALA A 48 20.02 -24.29 -7.25
CA ALA A 48 19.29 -23.76 -6.10
C ALA A 48 19.23 -22.22 -6.14
N GLY A 49 20.36 -21.57 -6.42
CA GLY A 49 20.43 -20.11 -6.60
C GLY A 49 19.56 -19.60 -7.75
N ARG A 50 19.56 -20.30 -8.89
CA ARG A 50 18.68 -19.98 -10.03
C ARG A 50 17.20 -20.15 -9.69
N LYS A 51 16.83 -21.23 -9.00
CA LYS A 51 15.44 -21.47 -8.57
C LYS A 51 14.97 -20.39 -7.60
N ALA A 52 15.80 -20.03 -6.61
CA ALA A 52 15.51 -18.95 -5.66
C ALA A 52 15.34 -17.60 -6.37
N ALA A 53 16.25 -17.25 -7.28
CA ALA A 53 16.16 -16.01 -8.06
C ALA A 53 14.95 -15.98 -9.01
N ALA A 54 14.58 -17.11 -9.60
CA ALA A 54 13.38 -17.20 -10.42
C ALA A 54 12.09 -17.04 -9.58
N ALA A 55 12.05 -17.65 -8.39
CA ALA A 55 10.92 -17.54 -7.46
C ALA A 55 10.74 -16.11 -6.93
N SER A 56 11.84 -15.41 -6.62
CA SER A 56 11.76 -14.01 -6.20
C SER A 56 11.25 -13.12 -7.34
N LEU A 57 11.79 -13.26 -8.55
CA LEU A 57 11.31 -12.51 -9.72
C LEU A 57 9.85 -12.77 -10.06
N ASP A 58 9.38 -14.01 -9.92
CA ASP A 58 7.97 -14.34 -10.14
C ASP A 58 7.05 -13.66 -9.11
N THR A 59 7.46 -13.67 -7.85
CA THR A 59 6.75 -12.99 -6.76
C THR A 59 6.69 -11.48 -7.00
N GLU A 60 7.82 -10.84 -7.34
CA GLU A 60 7.86 -9.40 -7.66
C GLU A 60 6.95 -9.06 -8.84
N ARG A 61 6.92 -9.91 -9.88
CA ARG A 61 6.04 -9.72 -11.05
C ARG A 61 4.57 -9.85 -10.67
N ARG A 62 4.23 -10.83 -9.83
CA ARG A 62 2.86 -11.03 -9.33
C ARG A 62 2.39 -9.81 -8.54
N LEU A 63 3.21 -9.32 -7.62
CA LEU A 63 2.90 -8.13 -6.82
C LEU A 63 2.79 -6.87 -7.67
N SER A 64 3.70 -6.68 -8.64
CA SER A 64 3.66 -5.53 -9.55
C SER A 64 2.37 -5.51 -10.36
N ARG A 65 1.96 -6.64 -10.95
CA ARG A 65 0.68 -6.74 -11.68
C ARG A 65 -0.50 -6.45 -10.78
N ARG A 66 -0.49 -6.96 -9.55
CA ARG A 66 -1.58 -6.74 -8.61
C ARG A 66 -1.67 -5.27 -8.18
N ALA A 67 -0.54 -4.62 -7.95
CA ALA A 67 -0.48 -3.19 -7.65
C ALA A 67 -1.02 -2.34 -8.81
N GLU A 68 -0.68 -2.68 -10.06
CA GLU A 68 -1.21 -2.02 -11.25
C GLU A 68 -2.74 -2.18 -11.35
N GLU A 69 -3.25 -3.40 -11.23
CA GLU A 69 -4.70 -3.68 -11.26
C GLU A 69 -5.48 -2.89 -10.20
N LEU A 70 -4.99 -2.92 -8.96
CA LEU A 70 -5.59 -2.22 -7.83
C LEU A 70 -5.51 -0.69 -8.01
N GLY A 71 -4.40 -0.20 -8.55
CA GLY A 71 -4.20 1.22 -8.89
C GLY A 71 -5.18 1.70 -9.97
N TYR A 72 -5.37 0.93 -11.04
CA TYR A 72 -6.35 1.26 -12.07
C TYR A 72 -7.78 1.28 -11.53
N ARG A 73 -8.16 0.28 -10.72
CA ARG A 73 -9.47 0.25 -10.07
C ARG A 73 -9.70 1.46 -9.18
N LEU A 74 -8.71 1.84 -8.36
CA LEU A 74 -8.79 3.01 -7.50
C LEU A 74 -9.00 4.30 -8.29
N LEU A 75 -8.28 4.47 -9.40
CA LEU A 75 -8.43 5.64 -10.26
C LEU A 75 -9.83 5.71 -10.88
N GLN A 76 -10.39 4.58 -11.29
CA GLN A 76 -11.74 4.49 -11.82
C GLN A 76 -12.79 4.85 -10.74
N GLU A 77 -12.69 4.24 -9.56
CA GLU A 77 -13.59 4.54 -8.43
C GLU A 77 -13.55 6.02 -8.04
N GLN A 78 -12.35 6.62 -7.96
CA GLN A 78 -12.22 8.06 -7.69
C GLN A 78 -12.83 8.94 -8.78
N ALA A 79 -12.74 8.53 -10.06
CA ALA A 79 -13.38 9.25 -11.15
C ALA A 79 -14.90 9.21 -11.01
N ASP A 80 -15.47 8.05 -10.69
CA ASP A 80 -16.91 7.85 -10.47
C ASP A 80 -17.42 8.66 -9.26
N HIS A 81 -16.65 8.69 -8.17
CA HIS A 81 -16.95 9.51 -6.98
C HIS A 81 -16.97 11.00 -7.33
N ARG A 82 -15.98 11.48 -8.09
CA ARG A 82 -15.91 12.89 -8.55
C ARG A 82 -17.07 13.24 -9.46
N GLN A 83 -17.41 12.37 -10.42
CA GLN A 83 -18.53 12.59 -11.32
C GLN A 83 -19.85 12.66 -10.55
N THR A 84 -20.04 11.76 -9.58
CA THR A 84 -21.22 11.75 -8.72
C THR A 84 -21.31 13.01 -7.87
N ALA A 85 -20.21 13.43 -7.25
CA ALA A 85 -20.16 14.67 -6.47
C ALA A 85 -20.48 15.88 -7.34
N ALA A 86 -19.85 15.99 -8.53
CA ALA A 86 -20.10 17.09 -9.46
C ALA A 86 -21.58 17.15 -9.91
N ARG A 87 -22.18 16.00 -10.22
CA ARG A 87 -23.61 15.92 -10.56
C ARG A 87 -24.48 16.41 -9.41
N LEU A 88 -24.26 15.92 -8.20
CA LEU A 88 -25.04 16.31 -7.01
C LEU A 88 -24.86 17.79 -6.68
N THR A 89 -23.64 18.32 -6.79
CA THR A 89 -23.36 19.76 -6.61
C THR A 89 -24.13 20.60 -7.63
N GLY A 90 -24.20 20.15 -8.89
CA GLY A 90 -25.00 20.83 -9.93
C GLY A 90 -26.51 20.83 -9.66
N GLU A 91 -27.01 19.87 -8.87
CA GLU A 91 -28.42 19.81 -8.48
C GLU A 91 -28.78 20.71 -7.29
N ILE A 92 -27.80 21.25 -6.54
CA ILE A 92 -28.06 22.02 -5.32
C ILE A 92 -29.01 23.19 -5.59
N ASN A 93 -28.69 24.06 -6.56
CA ASN A 93 -29.52 25.22 -6.87
C ASN A 93 -30.95 24.82 -7.24
N ARG A 94 -31.11 23.71 -7.99
CA ARG A 94 -32.43 23.19 -8.37
C ARG A 94 -33.28 22.82 -7.16
N VAL A 95 -32.67 22.31 -6.10
CA VAL A 95 -33.39 21.87 -4.88
C VAL A 95 -33.42 22.91 -3.76
N THR A 96 -32.68 24.01 -3.88
CA THR A 96 -32.64 25.06 -2.84
C THR A 96 -33.29 26.39 -3.23
N THR A 97 -33.69 26.59 -4.49
CA THR A 97 -34.27 27.86 -4.94
C THR A 97 -35.80 27.87 -4.95
N GLN A 98 -36.45 26.77 -5.33
CA GLN A 98 -37.90 26.71 -5.49
C GLN A 98 -38.46 25.42 -4.87
N TYR A 99 -39.68 25.52 -4.34
CA TYR A 99 -40.41 24.37 -3.82
C TYR A 99 -41.84 24.38 -4.35
N ARG A 100 -42.51 23.22 -4.34
CA ARG A 100 -43.95 23.13 -4.58
C ARG A 100 -44.62 22.40 -3.41
N PRO A 101 -45.65 22.98 -2.78
CA PRO A 101 -46.35 22.32 -1.65
C PRO A 101 -47.09 21.03 -2.06
N SER A 102 -47.63 20.99 -3.28
CA SER A 102 -48.33 19.81 -3.83
C SER A 102 -48.12 19.73 -5.35
N LEU A 103 -48.43 18.58 -5.95
CA LEU A 103 -48.25 18.35 -7.39
C LEU A 103 -49.14 19.25 -8.27
N ALA A 104 -50.27 19.72 -7.73
CA ALA A 104 -51.24 20.54 -8.46
C ALA A 104 -50.97 22.05 -8.38
N VAL A 105 -49.99 22.47 -7.56
CA VAL A 105 -49.66 23.89 -7.34
C VAL A 105 -48.36 24.25 -8.09
N PRO A 106 -48.26 25.44 -8.70
CA PRO A 106 -47.02 25.93 -9.31
C PRO A 106 -45.83 25.95 -8.34
N LEU A 107 -44.62 26.06 -8.89
CA LEU A 107 -43.41 26.29 -8.10
C LEU A 107 -43.44 27.68 -7.46
N GLU A 108 -43.09 27.74 -6.18
CA GLU A 108 -42.96 28.95 -5.38
C GLU A 108 -41.50 29.11 -4.93
N SER A 109 -41.09 30.35 -4.62
CA SER A 109 -39.77 30.61 -4.05
C SER A 109 -39.63 29.89 -2.72
N MET A 110 -38.48 29.25 -2.49
CA MET A 110 -38.23 28.58 -1.23
C MET A 110 -38.15 29.60 -0.08
N PRO A 111 -38.82 29.36 1.06
CA PRO A 111 -38.70 30.23 2.22
C PRO A 111 -37.25 30.33 2.71
N ARG A 112 -36.87 31.50 3.23
CA ARG A 112 -35.53 31.72 3.78
C ARG A 112 -35.34 30.85 5.03
N CYS A 113 -34.47 29.86 4.95
CA CYS A 113 -33.96 29.12 6.11
C CYS A 113 -32.75 29.87 6.66
N VAL A 114 -32.78 30.17 7.96
CA VAL A 114 -31.70 30.90 8.65
C VAL A 114 -30.97 29.93 9.56
N PHE A 115 -29.66 29.80 9.35
CA PHE A 115 -28.77 29.09 10.26
C PHE A 115 -28.09 30.12 11.16
N SER A 116 -28.13 29.92 12.47
CA SER A 116 -27.49 30.84 13.40
C SER A 116 -25.98 30.63 13.45
N THR A 117 -25.22 31.63 13.87
CA THR A 117 -23.78 31.51 14.16
C THR A 117 -23.50 30.39 15.18
N GLY A 118 -24.39 30.19 16.15
CA GLY A 118 -24.34 29.08 17.10
C GLY A 118 -24.51 27.71 16.45
N PHE A 119 -25.37 27.59 15.43
CA PHE A 119 -25.47 26.37 14.61
C PHE A 119 -24.14 26.08 13.91
N VAL A 120 -23.53 27.09 13.27
CA VAL A 120 -22.25 26.94 12.56
C VAL A 120 -21.11 26.60 13.52
N ARG A 121 -21.11 27.17 14.72
CA ARG A 121 -20.14 26.86 15.78
C ARG A 121 -20.17 25.37 16.14
N VAL A 122 -21.36 24.84 16.47
CA VAL A 122 -21.53 23.42 16.80
C VAL A 122 -21.19 22.53 15.60
N TRP A 123 -21.55 22.95 14.39
CA TRP A 123 -21.20 22.24 13.16
C TRP A 123 -19.68 22.12 12.98
N ASN A 124 -18.95 23.22 13.12
CA ASN A 124 -17.49 23.25 12.99
C ASN A 124 -16.79 22.45 14.09
N GLU A 125 -17.30 22.52 15.33
CA GLU A 125 -16.82 21.70 16.44
C GLU A 125 -16.95 20.21 16.15
N SER A 126 -18.04 19.79 15.50
CA SER A 126 -18.24 18.38 15.10
C SER A 126 -17.29 17.90 14.00
N ALA A 127 -16.74 18.81 13.19
CA ALA A 127 -15.86 18.49 12.07
C ALA A 127 -14.36 18.49 12.44
N GLY A 128 -13.99 19.07 13.60
CA GLY A 128 -12.61 19.13 14.08
C GLY A 128 -12.15 17.84 14.79
N PRO A 129 -10.83 17.57 14.86
CA PRO A 129 -10.31 16.47 15.65
C PRO A 129 -10.65 16.68 17.13
N ALA A 130 -11.37 15.72 17.73
CA ALA A 130 -11.75 15.71 19.14
C ALA A 130 -12.53 16.95 19.63
N GLY A 131 -13.45 17.49 18.83
CA GLY A 131 -14.26 18.65 19.25
C GLY A 131 -13.46 19.94 19.36
N GLN A 132 -12.26 20.00 18.78
CA GLN A 132 -11.52 21.26 18.68
C GLN A 132 -12.24 22.17 17.68
N PRO A 133 -12.70 23.36 18.10
CA PRO A 133 -13.50 24.16 17.19
C PRO A 133 -12.62 24.75 16.09
N VAL A 134 -13.07 24.58 14.85
CA VAL A 134 -12.36 25.10 13.67
C VAL A 134 -12.53 26.62 13.63
N PRO A 135 -11.43 27.40 13.50
CA PRO A 135 -11.51 28.85 13.38
C PRO A 135 -12.44 29.25 12.22
N ALA A 136 -13.19 30.33 12.39
CA ALA A 136 -14.03 30.86 11.33
C ALA A 136 -13.17 31.25 10.11
N ALA A 137 -13.68 31.00 8.90
CA ALA A 137 -13.00 31.39 7.67
C ALA A 137 -12.84 32.93 7.64
N GLY A 138 -11.59 33.41 7.73
CA GLY A 138 -11.26 34.83 7.77
C GLY A 138 -10.48 35.27 9.01
N ASP A 139 -10.47 34.47 10.09
CA ASP A 139 -9.63 34.73 11.25
C ASP A 139 -9.04 33.42 11.81
N PRO A 140 -7.92 32.94 11.24
CA PRO A 140 -7.25 31.72 11.69
C PRO A 140 -6.66 31.84 13.12
N GLY A 141 -6.70 33.02 13.74
CA GLY A 141 -6.27 33.26 15.13
C GLY A 141 -7.43 33.37 16.13
N ALA A 142 -8.68 33.43 15.67
CA ALA A 142 -9.83 33.44 16.54
C ALA A 142 -9.94 32.09 17.27
N ALA A 143 -9.89 32.13 18.60
CA ALA A 143 -10.30 30.99 19.40
C ALA A 143 -11.71 30.61 18.99
N ALA A 144 -11.86 29.39 18.46
CA ALA A 144 -12.94 28.49 18.79
C ALA A 144 -14.01 29.10 19.72
N GLY A 145 -15.01 29.76 19.14
CA GLY A 145 -15.96 30.56 19.92
C GLY A 145 -16.61 29.72 21.03
N THR A 146 -16.74 30.27 22.22
CA THR A 146 -17.60 29.69 23.27
C THR A 146 -19.03 30.15 23.04
N ALA A 147 -20.02 29.39 23.51
CA ALA A 147 -21.43 29.78 23.37
C ALA A 147 -21.64 31.19 23.96
N GLY A 148 -22.24 32.08 23.18
CA GLY A 148 -22.42 33.48 23.57
C GLY A 148 -23.71 34.10 23.00
N ALA A 149 -23.97 35.36 23.36
CA ALA A 149 -25.15 36.09 22.86
C ALA A 149 -25.16 36.19 21.32
N ASP A 150 -23.97 36.19 20.71
CA ASP A 150 -23.80 36.24 19.26
C ASP A 150 -24.27 34.96 18.57
N ASP A 151 -24.45 33.82 19.26
CA ASP A 151 -24.91 32.52 18.71
C ASP A 151 -26.30 32.59 18.05
N ALA A 152 -27.10 33.62 18.38
CA ALA A 152 -28.42 33.84 17.83
C ALA A 152 -28.43 34.67 16.53
N LEU A 153 -27.28 35.24 16.14
CA LEU A 153 -27.15 36.02 14.92
C LEU A 153 -27.24 35.14 13.68
N ASP A 154 -27.70 35.73 12.57
CA ASP A 154 -27.68 35.09 11.26
C ASP A 154 -26.24 34.84 10.81
N SER A 155 -25.89 33.59 10.53
CA SER A 155 -24.54 33.21 10.09
C SER A 155 -24.26 33.55 8.63
N GLY A 156 -25.29 33.84 7.83
CA GLY A 156 -25.16 33.98 6.38
C GLY A 156 -25.00 32.65 5.63
N VAL A 157 -24.91 31.51 6.33
CA VAL A 157 -24.89 30.18 5.72
C VAL A 157 -26.27 29.87 5.16
N SER A 158 -26.30 29.35 3.93
CA SER A 158 -27.52 28.95 3.24
C SER A 158 -27.71 27.43 3.24
N GLN A 159 -28.92 26.97 2.88
CA GLN A 159 -29.19 25.54 2.67
C GLN A 159 -28.30 24.93 1.57
N ALA A 160 -27.92 25.74 0.57
CA ALA A 160 -27.02 25.32 -0.48
C ALA A 160 -25.61 25.01 0.06
N ASP A 161 -25.11 25.82 0.98
CA ASP A 161 -23.80 25.63 1.60
C ASP A 161 -23.76 24.36 2.47
N VAL A 162 -24.82 24.11 3.24
CA VAL A 162 -24.95 22.89 4.06
C VAL A 162 -24.97 21.64 3.17
N LEU A 163 -25.73 21.66 2.08
CA LEU A 163 -25.81 20.53 1.16
C LEU A 163 -24.50 20.32 0.40
N ALA A 164 -23.84 21.41 -0.03
CA ALA A 164 -22.53 21.37 -0.67
C ALA A 164 -21.48 20.74 0.26
N HIS A 165 -21.43 21.17 1.52
CA HIS A 165 -20.55 20.58 2.52
C HIS A 165 -20.84 19.09 2.71
N ARG A 166 -22.13 18.68 2.79
CA ARG A 166 -22.48 17.27 2.96
C ARG A 166 -22.01 16.41 1.79
N ILE A 167 -22.14 16.91 0.57
CA ILE A 167 -21.70 16.23 -0.65
C ILE A 167 -20.17 16.10 -0.66
N ASP A 168 -19.43 17.17 -0.37
CA ASP A 168 -17.96 17.15 -0.30
C ASP A 168 -17.46 16.18 0.77
N SER A 169 -17.99 16.28 2.00
CA SER A 169 -17.62 15.39 3.09
C SER A 169 -17.94 13.92 2.78
N ALA A 170 -19.07 13.62 2.13
CA ALA A 170 -19.39 12.26 1.69
C ALA A 170 -18.43 11.76 0.59
N ALA A 171 -18.05 12.60 -0.36
CA ALA A 171 -17.08 12.25 -1.40
C ALA A 171 -15.71 11.94 -0.79
N ARG A 172 -15.24 12.78 0.15
CA ARG A 172 -13.99 12.55 0.88
C ARG A 172 -13.97 11.23 1.64
N CYS A 173 -15.07 10.89 2.33
CA CYS A 173 -15.19 9.60 3.02
C CYS A 173 -15.06 8.41 2.06
N ARG A 174 -15.77 8.44 0.92
CA ARG A 174 -15.69 7.37 -0.09
C ARG A 174 -14.29 7.24 -0.71
N ASP A 175 -13.62 8.37 -0.96
CA ASP A 175 -12.24 8.36 -1.47
C ASP A 175 -11.26 7.73 -0.47
N ILE A 176 -11.41 8.04 0.82
CA ILE A 176 -10.60 7.44 1.90
C ILE A 176 -10.85 5.94 1.98
N GLU A 177 -12.12 5.52 1.98
CA GLU A 177 -12.51 4.11 2.02
C GLU A 177 -11.95 3.34 0.81
N SER A 178 -12.05 3.90 -0.39
CA SER A 178 -11.52 3.29 -1.61
C SER A 178 -10.01 3.09 -1.53
N ARG A 179 -9.26 4.11 -1.05
CA ARG A 179 -7.80 4.01 -0.84
C ARG A 179 -7.44 2.96 0.21
N LEU A 180 -8.19 2.87 1.31
CA LEU A 180 -7.99 1.85 2.34
C LEU A 180 -8.21 0.45 1.77
N ASN A 181 -9.28 0.24 1.01
CA ASN A 181 -9.55 -1.04 0.37
C ASN A 181 -8.47 -1.44 -0.64
N THR A 182 -7.96 -0.48 -1.43
CA THR A 182 -6.80 -0.71 -2.30
C THR A 182 -5.57 -1.15 -1.51
N LEU A 183 -5.27 -0.49 -0.39
CA LEU A 183 -4.13 -0.85 0.45
C LEU A 183 -4.30 -2.24 1.06
N ILE A 184 -5.48 -2.53 1.63
CA ILE A 184 -5.78 -3.85 2.21
C ILE A 184 -5.62 -4.94 1.15
N GLY A 185 -6.20 -4.76 -0.05
CA GLY A 185 -6.07 -5.74 -1.13
C GLY A 185 -4.63 -5.92 -1.65
N PHE A 186 -3.78 -4.90 -1.52
CA PHE A 186 -2.36 -5.03 -1.83
C PHE A 186 -1.61 -5.80 -0.74
N GLU A 187 -1.88 -5.52 0.54
CA GLU A 187 -1.26 -6.22 1.66
C GLU A 187 -1.67 -7.70 1.71
N GLU A 188 -2.93 -8.03 1.39
CA GLU A 188 -3.40 -9.41 1.24
C GLU A 188 -2.59 -10.14 0.15
N ALA A 189 -2.45 -9.53 -1.02
CA ALA A 189 -1.68 -10.13 -2.12
C ALA A 189 -0.19 -10.31 -1.82
N ARG A 190 0.37 -9.53 -0.87
CA ARG A 190 1.76 -9.66 -0.41
C ARG A 190 1.94 -10.85 0.53
N HIS A 191 0.88 -11.29 1.19
CA HIS A 191 0.91 -12.41 2.12
C HIS A 191 0.46 -13.75 1.50
N ASP A 192 -0.06 -13.73 0.27
CA ASP A 192 -0.41 -14.89 -0.57
C ASP A 192 0.76 -15.42 -1.43
#